data_AF-E0TX74-F1
#
_entry.id   AF-E0TX74-F1
#
_cell.length_a   1.000
_cell.length_b   1.000
_cell.length_c   1.000
_cell.angle_alpha   90.00
_cell.angle_beta   90.00
_cell.angle_gamma   90.00
#
_symmetry.space_group_name_H-M   'P 1'
#
loop_
_entity.id
_entity.type
_entity.pdbx_description
1 polymer ?
#
loop_
_entity_poly.entity_id
_entity_poly.type
_entity_poly.pdbx_seq_one_letter_code
_entity_poly.pdbx_strand_id
1 'polypeptide(L)'
;MTVSLKKLDDLELTLLYSSLLKELKQRGIIRTNNVVGELGEYLAINFYNKTKGLPKLQAAPTGTQNIDALSIKGDRYSIKTTTGSVTGVFYGMNDPEIREPDIQKFEYVIIVLFDKEYSLKGIYELSWESFIKHKRWHKRMRAWNLTITKALLSDSEIIFEKESKLLN
;
A
#
# COMPACT_ATOMS: atom_id res chain seq x y z
N MET A 1 16.85 -7.39 19.57
CA MET A 1 16.44 -7.01 20.93
C MET A 1 14.93 -7.00 20.99
N THR A 2 14.33 -7.80 21.86
CA THR A 2 12.87 -7.84 22.05
C THR A 2 12.54 -6.91 23.21
N VAL A 3 11.83 -5.81 22.97
CA VAL A 3 11.33 -4.95 24.05
C VAL A 3 10.30 -5.75 24.83
N SER A 4 10.52 -5.96 26.13
CA SER A 4 9.56 -6.66 26.98
C SER A 4 8.44 -5.71 27.38
N LEU A 5 7.39 -5.62 26.55
CA LEU A 5 6.28 -4.68 26.75
C LEU A 5 5.58 -4.85 28.11
N LYS A 6 5.55 -6.07 28.67
CA LYS A 6 4.94 -6.36 29.98
C LYS A 6 5.65 -5.70 31.17
N LYS A 7 6.86 -5.18 30.97
CA LYS A 7 7.64 -4.51 32.03
C LYS A 7 7.46 -2.99 32.03
N LEU A 8 6.79 -2.44 31.02
CA LEU A 8 6.53 -1.01 30.93
C LEU A 8 5.24 -0.68 31.66
N ASP A 9 5.21 0.42 32.40
CA ASP A 9 3.96 1.02 32.86
C ASP A 9 3.20 1.70 31.70
N ASP A 10 1.99 2.18 31.96
CA ASP A 10 1.13 2.79 30.95
C ASP A 10 1.73 4.07 30.32
N LEU A 11 2.49 4.85 31.11
CA LEU A 11 3.15 6.05 30.64
C LEU A 11 4.36 5.70 29.76
N GLU A 12 5.19 4.76 30.21
CA GLU A 12 6.34 4.25 29.45
C GLU A 12 5.91 3.63 28.13
N LEU A 13 4.82 2.85 28.12
CA LEU A 13 4.26 2.26 26.90
C LEU A 13 3.78 3.34 25.91
N THR A 14 3.16 4.41 26.41
CA THR A 14 2.73 5.55 25.57
C THR A 14 3.94 6.33 25.02
N LEU A 15 4.98 6.53 25.83
CA LEU A 15 6.22 7.19 25.41
C LEU A 15 7.02 6.35 24.40
N LEU A 16 6.92 5.02 24.46
CA LEU A 16 7.51 4.13 23.47
C LEU A 16 6.93 4.39 22.08
N TYR A 17 5.62 4.63 21.96
CA TYR A 17 5.00 4.98 20.68
C TYR A 17 5.56 6.29 20.11
N SER A 18 5.71 7.33 20.94
CA SER A 18 6.34 8.60 20.52
C SER A 18 7.78 8.38 20.03
N SER A 19 8.55 7.58 20.77
CA SER A 19 9.94 7.26 20.42
C SER A 19 10.04 6.47 19.12
N LEU A 20 9.13 5.52 18.91
CA LEU A 20 9.01 4.76 17.66
C LEU A 20 8.74 5.69 16.47
N LEU A 21 7.78 6.62 16.59
CA LEU A 21 7.48 7.56 15.50
C LEU A 21 8.67 8.45 15.16
N LYS A 22 9.44 8.90 16.17
CA LYS A 22 10.67 9.68 15.95
C LYS A 22 11.71 8.85 15.19
N GLU A 23 11.92 7.60 15.61
CA GLU A 23 12.88 6.70 14.96
C GLU A 23 12.48 6.39 13.51
N LEU A 24 11.19 6.12 13.25
CA LEU A 24 10.68 5.88 11.90
C LEU A 24 10.94 7.08 10.98
N LYS A 25 10.76 8.31 11.49
CA LYS A 25 11.06 9.55 10.75
C LYS A 25 12.55 9.73 10.52
N GLN A 26 13.36 9.51 11.54
CA GLN A 26 14.82 9.63 11.45
C GLN A 26 15.40 8.66 10.42
N ARG A 27 14.83 7.46 10.29
CA ARG A 27 15.22 6.46 9.28
C ARG A 27 14.62 6.71 7.90
N GLY A 28 13.77 7.72 7.73
CA GLY A 28 13.08 8.00 6.48
C GLY A 28 12.03 6.97 6.09
N ILE A 29 11.54 6.15 7.04
CA ILE A 29 10.49 5.15 6.81
C ILE A 29 9.14 5.84 6.67
N ILE A 30 8.89 6.85 7.51
CA ILE A 30 7.74 7.74 7.42
C ILE A 30 8.23 9.20 7.37
N ARG A 31 7.44 10.10 6.79
CA ARG A 31 7.72 11.54 6.68
C ARG A 31 6.78 12.35 7.54
N THR A 32 5.51 11.94 7.62
CA THR A 32 4.43 12.63 8.33
C THR A 32 3.86 11.76 9.45
N ASN A 33 2.68 12.13 9.97
CA ASN A 33 1.92 11.29 10.90
C ASN A 33 0.90 10.40 10.18
N ASN A 34 0.94 10.32 8.83
CA ASN A 34 0.21 9.31 8.08
C ASN A 34 0.94 7.96 8.12
N VAL A 35 1.09 7.42 9.34
CA VAL A 35 1.98 6.30 9.65
C VAL A 35 1.66 5.09 8.79
N VAL A 36 0.39 4.72 8.68
CA VAL A 36 -0.04 3.50 7.98
C VAL A 36 0.25 3.60 6.49
N GLY A 37 -0.14 4.71 5.86
CA GLY A 37 0.08 4.93 4.43
C GLY A 37 1.56 4.88 4.08
N GLU A 38 2.38 5.69 4.77
CA GLU A 38 3.81 5.81 4.50
C GLU A 38 4.58 4.53 4.86
N LEU A 39 4.20 3.84 5.93
CA LEU A 39 4.77 2.54 6.26
C LEU A 39 4.49 1.51 5.15
N GLY A 40 3.28 1.51 4.59
CA GLY A 40 2.93 0.63 3.48
C GLY A 40 3.71 0.96 2.21
N GLU A 41 3.84 2.24 1.84
CA GLU A 41 4.70 2.69 0.73
C GLU A 41 6.15 2.22 0.90
N TYR A 42 6.73 2.45 2.09
CA TYR A 42 8.08 2.02 2.40
C TYR A 42 8.24 0.50 2.29
N LEU A 43 7.31 -0.27 2.88
CA LEU A 43 7.38 -1.73 2.85
C LEU A 43 7.27 -2.26 1.41
N ALA A 44 6.33 -1.76 0.61
CA ALA A 44 6.21 -2.15 -0.80
C ALA A 44 7.53 -1.96 -1.55
N ILE A 45 8.10 -0.75 -1.51
CA ILE A 45 9.36 -0.43 -2.19
C ILE A 45 10.50 -1.31 -1.66
N ASN A 46 10.60 -1.48 -0.34
CA ASN A 46 11.64 -2.30 0.29
C ASN A 46 11.53 -3.79 -0.09
N PHE A 47 10.32 -4.34 -0.22
CA PHE A 47 10.11 -5.72 -0.67
C PHE A 47 10.54 -5.89 -2.14
N TYR A 48 10.10 -5.02 -3.05
CA TYR A 48 10.56 -5.03 -4.45
C TYR A 48 12.10 -4.94 -4.53
N ASN A 49 12.69 -4.05 -3.75
CA ASN A 49 14.13 -3.83 -3.76
C ASN A 49 14.92 -4.99 -3.13
N LYS A 50 14.32 -5.87 -2.34
CA LYS A 50 15.00 -7.01 -1.71
C LYS A 50 14.67 -8.36 -2.37
N THR A 51 13.55 -8.47 -3.07
CA THR A 51 13.14 -9.70 -3.76
C THR A 51 13.87 -9.84 -5.10
N LYS A 52 14.49 -11.00 -5.34
CA LYS A 52 15.16 -11.30 -6.61
C LYS A 52 14.10 -11.50 -7.71
N GLY A 53 14.32 -10.93 -8.88
CA GLY A 53 13.41 -11.03 -10.03
C GLY A 53 12.42 -9.87 -10.16
N LEU A 54 12.20 -9.10 -9.10
CA LEU A 54 11.38 -7.88 -9.16
C LEU A 54 12.21 -6.66 -9.59
N PRO A 55 11.58 -5.68 -10.27
CA PRO A 55 12.25 -4.44 -10.60
C PRO A 55 12.62 -3.65 -9.33
N LYS A 56 13.69 -2.87 -9.42
CA LYS A 56 14.02 -1.92 -8.35
C LYS A 56 13.12 -0.71 -8.46
N LEU A 57 12.50 -0.33 -7.35
CA LEU A 57 11.61 0.80 -7.23
C LEU A 57 12.28 1.93 -6.45
N GLN A 58 12.01 3.16 -6.88
CA GLN A 58 12.32 4.39 -6.16
C GLN A 58 11.04 5.14 -5.84
N ALA A 59 10.96 5.78 -4.67
CA ALA A 59 9.82 6.63 -4.34
C ALA A 59 9.71 7.81 -5.31
N ALA A 60 8.50 8.14 -5.73
CA ALA A 60 8.25 9.34 -6.52
C ALA A 60 8.45 10.60 -5.65
N PRO A 61 8.79 11.75 -6.26
CA PRO A 61 8.83 13.02 -5.54
C PRO A 61 7.51 13.33 -4.84
N THR A 62 7.57 13.96 -3.68
CA THR A 62 6.37 14.39 -2.94
C THR A 62 5.46 15.26 -3.81
N GLY A 63 4.16 14.97 -3.80
CA GLY A 63 3.16 15.72 -4.59
C GLY A 63 2.98 15.20 -6.02
N THR A 64 3.72 14.17 -6.43
CA THR A 64 3.45 13.49 -7.70
C THR A 64 2.06 12.87 -7.66
N GLN A 65 1.21 13.23 -8.62
CA GLN A 65 -0.17 12.73 -8.65
C GLN A 65 -0.21 11.30 -9.19
N ASN A 66 -0.95 10.42 -8.49
CA ASN A 66 -1.24 9.03 -8.88
C ASN A 66 -0.03 8.09 -8.97
N ILE A 67 1.17 8.56 -8.69
CA ILE A 67 2.41 7.79 -8.79
C ILE A 67 3.15 7.93 -7.47
N ASP A 68 3.35 6.81 -6.81
CA ASP A 68 3.99 6.71 -5.51
C ASP A 68 5.42 6.15 -5.64
N ALA A 69 5.68 5.35 -6.69
CA ALA A 69 7.01 4.84 -7.02
C ALA A 69 7.23 4.67 -8.53
N LEU A 70 8.51 4.61 -8.95
CA LEU A 70 8.92 4.31 -10.31
C LEU A 70 9.94 3.17 -10.34
N SER A 71 9.87 2.30 -11.36
CA SER A 71 10.93 1.34 -11.64
C SER A 71 12.13 2.00 -12.33
N ILE A 72 13.27 1.31 -12.35
CA ILE A 72 14.44 1.70 -13.15
C ILE A 72 14.15 1.78 -14.66
N LYS A 73 13.07 1.14 -15.13
CA LYS A 73 12.64 1.19 -16.54
C LYS A 73 11.64 2.33 -16.81
N GLY A 74 11.23 3.05 -15.78
CA GLY A 74 10.26 4.14 -15.87
C GLY A 74 8.81 3.72 -15.66
N ASP A 75 8.54 2.45 -15.35
CA ASP A 75 7.17 2.01 -15.01
C ASP A 75 6.72 2.70 -13.72
N ARG A 76 5.49 3.20 -13.72
CA ARG A 76 4.89 3.99 -12.65
C ARG A 76 3.99 3.09 -11.83
N TYR A 77 4.11 3.23 -10.52
CA TYR A 77 3.37 2.44 -9.53
C TYR A 77 2.55 3.37 -8.66
N SER A 78 1.26 3.08 -8.50
CA SER A 78 0.49 3.59 -7.38
C SER A 78 0.50 2.57 -6.24
N ILE A 79 0.66 3.02 -5.00
CA ILE A 79 0.67 2.18 -3.81
C ILE A 79 -0.52 2.58 -2.94
N LYS A 80 -1.37 1.60 -2.59
CA LYS A 80 -2.47 1.79 -1.64
C LYS A 80 -2.34 0.84 -0.47
N THR A 81 -2.38 1.43 0.71
CA THR A 81 -2.36 0.71 1.97
C THR A 81 -3.76 0.60 2.56
N THR A 82 -4.13 -0.55 3.11
CA THR A 82 -5.38 -0.71 3.88
C THR A 82 -5.24 -1.77 4.97
N THR A 83 -6.00 -1.59 6.06
CA THR A 83 -6.23 -2.60 7.11
C THR A 83 -7.58 -3.31 6.92
N GLY A 84 -8.39 -2.85 5.97
CA GLY A 84 -9.71 -3.37 5.66
C GLY A 84 -9.76 -4.10 4.32
N SER A 85 -10.97 -4.27 3.79
CA SER A 85 -11.22 -4.90 2.48
C SER A 85 -11.29 -3.91 1.33
N VAL A 86 -11.12 -2.61 1.58
CA VAL A 86 -11.27 -1.54 0.58
C VAL A 86 -10.07 -0.61 0.68
N THR A 87 -9.50 -0.25 -0.47
CA THR A 87 -8.37 0.70 -0.52
C THR A 87 -8.80 2.14 -0.29
N GLY A 88 -7.83 3.02 -0.08
CA GLY A 88 -8.02 4.45 -0.37
C GLY A 88 -8.43 4.68 -1.82
N VAL A 89 -8.83 5.92 -2.12
CA VAL A 89 -9.34 6.29 -3.45
C VAL A 89 -8.22 6.66 -4.44
N PHE A 90 -8.57 6.56 -5.72
CA PHE A 90 -7.79 6.94 -6.88
C PHE A 90 -8.55 8.04 -7.63
N TYR A 91 -7.90 9.20 -7.78
CA TYR A 91 -8.45 10.37 -8.47
C TYR A 91 -7.93 10.47 -9.91
N GLY A 92 -8.51 11.38 -10.69
CA GLY A 92 -8.00 11.71 -12.04
C GLY A 92 -8.36 10.72 -13.14
N MET A 93 -9.32 9.83 -12.86
CA MET A 93 -10.00 8.98 -13.85
C MET A 93 -11.34 9.58 -14.24
N ASN A 94 -11.89 9.05 -15.33
CA ASN A 94 -13.22 9.41 -15.81
C ASN A 94 -14.30 8.98 -14.82
N ASP A 95 -15.35 9.79 -14.69
CA ASP A 95 -16.56 9.42 -13.97
C ASP A 95 -17.26 8.24 -14.70
N PRO A 96 -18.06 7.41 -14.01
CA PRO A 96 -18.68 6.23 -14.60
C PRO A 96 -19.62 6.50 -15.79
N GLU A 97 -20.07 7.76 -15.94
CA GLU A 97 -20.98 8.21 -16.99
C GLU A 97 -20.24 8.51 -18.32
N ILE A 98 -18.93 8.74 -18.25
CA ILE A 98 -18.05 9.03 -19.38
C ILE A 98 -17.72 7.69 -20.08
N ARG A 99 -17.88 7.64 -21.40
CA ARG A 99 -17.74 6.40 -22.18
C ARG A 99 -16.35 6.21 -22.75
N GLU A 100 -15.56 7.26 -22.79
CA GLU A 100 -14.18 7.27 -23.22
C GLU A 100 -13.32 6.43 -22.28
N PRO A 101 -12.36 5.64 -22.82
CA PRO A 101 -11.42 4.89 -22.00
C PRO A 101 -10.64 5.81 -21.05
N ASP A 102 -10.34 5.30 -19.85
CA ASP A 102 -9.47 5.99 -18.91
C ASP A 102 -8.05 6.14 -19.49
N ILE A 103 -7.49 7.34 -19.36
CA ILE A 103 -6.08 7.58 -19.66
C ILE A 103 -5.22 6.90 -18.60
N GLN A 104 -4.31 6.02 -19.02
CA GLN A 104 -3.41 5.30 -18.14
C GLN A 104 -2.52 6.22 -17.31
N LYS A 105 -2.71 6.19 -15.98
CA LYS A 105 -1.96 7.02 -15.02
C LYS A 105 -0.75 6.32 -14.43
N PHE A 106 -0.77 4.99 -14.42
CA PHE A 106 0.29 4.12 -13.91
C PHE A 106 0.23 2.78 -14.64
N GLU A 107 1.33 2.05 -14.59
CA GLU A 107 1.44 0.71 -15.16
C GLU A 107 0.91 -0.34 -14.16
N TYR A 108 1.16 -0.11 -12.87
CA TYR A 108 0.80 -1.04 -11.81
C TYR A 108 0.21 -0.37 -10.57
N VAL A 109 -0.65 -1.11 -9.85
CA VAL A 109 -1.09 -0.81 -8.49
C VAL A 109 -0.52 -1.84 -7.54
N ILE A 110 0.17 -1.40 -6.49
CA ILE A 110 0.55 -2.25 -5.36
C ILE A 110 -0.44 -2.03 -4.23
N ILE A 111 -1.09 -3.09 -3.78
CA ILE A 111 -1.92 -3.10 -2.58
C ILE A 111 -1.10 -3.67 -1.43
N VAL A 112 -0.95 -2.89 -0.37
CA VAL A 112 -0.34 -3.32 0.90
C VAL A 112 -1.46 -3.56 1.91
N LEU A 113 -1.67 -4.83 2.25
CA LEU A 113 -2.73 -5.26 3.16
C LEU A 113 -2.15 -5.55 4.54
N PHE A 114 -2.63 -4.80 5.53
CA PHE A 114 -2.39 -5.05 6.94
C PHE A 114 -3.60 -5.78 7.57
N ASP A 115 -3.39 -6.46 8.70
CA ASP A 115 -4.50 -6.84 9.58
C ASP A 115 -4.97 -5.67 10.45
N LYS A 116 -5.93 -5.91 11.34
CA LYS A 116 -6.50 -4.87 12.20
C LYS A 116 -5.50 -4.39 13.27
N GLU A 117 -4.50 -5.21 13.55
CA GLU A 117 -3.40 -4.95 14.48
C GLU A 117 -2.15 -4.40 13.76
N TYR A 118 -2.28 -4.00 12.49
CA TYR A 118 -1.22 -3.42 11.66
C TYR A 118 -0.05 -4.36 11.34
N SER A 119 -0.23 -5.67 11.45
CA SER A 119 0.74 -6.64 10.95
C SER A 119 0.56 -6.86 9.45
N LEU A 120 1.66 -6.92 8.71
CA LEU A 120 1.63 -7.11 7.26
C LEU A 120 1.04 -8.49 6.91
N LYS A 121 -0.07 -8.50 6.17
CA LYS A 121 -0.71 -9.72 5.65
C LYS A 121 -0.24 -10.05 4.24
N GLY A 122 -0.14 -9.05 3.37
CA GLY A 122 0.20 -9.29 1.98
C GLY A 122 0.54 -8.02 1.21
N ILE A 123 1.26 -8.22 0.11
CA ILE A 123 1.58 -7.20 -0.90
C ILE A 123 1.24 -7.83 -2.25
N TYR A 124 0.32 -7.18 -2.96
CA TYR A 124 -0.22 -7.67 -4.23
C TYR A 124 -0.05 -6.62 -5.32
N GLU A 125 0.36 -7.02 -6.51
CA GLU A 125 0.49 -6.14 -7.67
C GLU A 125 -0.64 -6.42 -8.68
N LEU A 126 -1.26 -5.35 -9.21
CA LEU A 126 -2.21 -5.43 -10.32
C LEU A 126 -1.68 -4.61 -11.49
N SER A 127 -1.84 -5.12 -12.70
CA SER A 127 -1.67 -4.32 -13.92
C SER A 127 -2.76 -3.26 -14.03
N TRP A 128 -2.54 -2.26 -14.90
CA TRP A 128 -3.58 -1.29 -15.27
C TRP A 128 -4.88 -1.95 -15.73
N GLU A 129 -4.80 -3.01 -16.53
CA GLU A 129 -5.98 -3.72 -17.03
C GLU A 129 -6.76 -4.40 -15.90
N SER A 130 -6.07 -5.10 -15.00
CA SER A 130 -6.68 -5.69 -13.80
C SER A 130 -7.27 -4.60 -12.90
N PHE A 131 -6.60 -3.47 -12.75
CA PHE A 131 -7.14 -2.31 -12.02
C PHE A 131 -8.45 -1.80 -12.64
N ILE A 132 -8.51 -1.59 -13.97
CA ILE A 132 -9.73 -1.15 -14.67
C ILE A 132 -10.87 -2.17 -14.52
N LYS A 133 -10.56 -3.47 -14.54
CA LYS A 133 -11.54 -4.54 -14.33
C LYS A 133 -12.15 -4.50 -12.92
N HIS A 134 -11.35 -4.18 -11.90
CA HIS A 134 -11.75 -4.29 -10.49
C HIS A 134 -12.16 -2.99 -9.82
N LYS A 135 -11.87 -1.83 -10.42
CA LYS A 135 -12.21 -0.54 -9.81
C LYS A 135 -13.71 -0.38 -9.58
N ARG A 136 -14.06 0.23 -8.45
CA ARG A 136 -15.43 0.53 -8.05
C ARG A 136 -15.61 2.01 -7.80
N TRP A 137 -16.77 2.53 -8.19
CA TRP A 137 -17.07 3.95 -8.03
C TRP A 137 -17.46 4.28 -6.60
N HIS A 138 -16.75 5.22 -5.99
CA HIS A 138 -17.05 5.74 -4.67
C HIS A 138 -17.82 7.07 -4.79
N LYS A 139 -19.16 6.99 -4.91
CA LYS A 139 -20.06 8.13 -5.13
C LYS A 139 -19.75 9.39 -4.30
N ARG A 140 -19.61 9.25 -2.97
CA ARG A 140 -19.35 10.38 -2.06
C ARG A 140 -18.02 11.10 -2.33
N MET A 141 -16.98 10.35 -2.70
CA MET A 141 -15.64 10.89 -2.95
C MET A 141 -15.44 11.31 -4.40
N ARG A 142 -16.39 10.95 -5.28
CA ARG A 142 -16.30 11.11 -6.74
C ARG A 142 -14.97 10.61 -7.28
N ALA A 143 -14.61 9.40 -6.88
CA ALA A 143 -13.34 8.77 -7.18
C ALA A 143 -13.52 7.25 -7.21
N TRP A 144 -12.48 6.54 -7.60
CA TRP A 144 -12.50 5.08 -7.67
C TRP A 144 -11.74 4.46 -6.51
N ASN A 145 -12.09 3.23 -6.11
CA ASN A 145 -11.31 2.43 -5.17
C ASN A 145 -11.27 0.96 -5.62
N LEU A 146 -10.52 0.14 -4.90
CA LEU A 146 -10.49 -1.30 -5.08
C LEU A 146 -11.05 -2.00 -3.85
N THR A 147 -11.84 -3.05 -4.08
CA THR A 147 -12.26 -3.98 -3.03
C THR A 147 -11.45 -5.26 -3.15
N ILE A 148 -10.75 -5.63 -2.08
CA ILE A 148 -9.90 -6.82 -1.99
C ILE A 148 -10.79 -8.07 -1.89
N THR A 149 -11.20 -8.58 -3.03
CA THR A 149 -11.98 -9.81 -3.20
C THR A 149 -11.08 -10.95 -3.64
N LYS A 150 -11.56 -12.20 -3.54
CA LYS A 150 -10.83 -13.36 -4.09
C LYS A 150 -10.54 -13.21 -5.59
N ALA A 151 -11.48 -12.64 -6.35
CA ALA A 151 -11.32 -12.42 -7.79
C ALA A 151 -10.28 -11.33 -8.11
N LEU A 152 -10.18 -10.31 -7.26
CA LEU A 152 -9.11 -9.31 -7.38
C LEU A 152 -7.76 -9.99 -7.11
N LEU A 153 -7.65 -10.73 -6.01
CA LEU A 153 -6.40 -11.40 -5.63
C LEU A 153 -5.95 -12.45 -6.64
N SER A 154 -6.87 -13.15 -7.32
CA SER A 154 -6.53 -14.09 -8.39
C SER A 154 -6.00 -13.42 -9.65
N ASP A 155 -6.35 -12.15 -9.88
CA ASP A 155 -5.85 -11.34 -10.99
C ASP A 155 -4.62 -10.49 -10.58
N SER A 156 -4.06 -10.75 -9.40
CA SER A 156 -2.89 -10.07 -8.86
C SER A 156 -1.67 -10.98 -8.84
N GLU A 157 -0.49 -10.39 -9.04
CA GLU A 157 0.77 -11.02 -8.68
C GLU A 157 1.00 -10.92 -7.17
N ILE A 158 1.41 -12.03 -6.54
CA ILE A 158 1.69 -12.08 -5.11
C ILE A 158 3.17 -11.75 -4.87
N ILE A 159 3.43 -10.55 -4.37
CA ILE A 159 4.79 -10.09 -4.03
C ILE A 159 5.20 -10.60 -2.65
N PHE A 160 4.24 -10.61 -1.73
CA PHE A 160 4.39 -11.18 -0.40
C PHE A 160 3.01 -11.61 0.08
N GLU A 161 2.94 -12.76 0.73
CA GLU A 161 1.77 -13.16 1.50
C GLU A 161 2.24 -13.89 2.75
N LYS A 162 1.77 -13.43 3.91
CA LYS A 162 2.03 -14.11 5.17
C LYS A 162 1.25 -15.41 5.12
N GLU A 163 1.96 -16.54 5.22
CA GLU A 163 1.35 -17.86 5.32
C GLU A 163 0.20 -17.81 6.35
N SER A 164 -1.01 -18.04 5.87
CA SER A 164 -2.12 -18.29 6.78
C SER A 164 -1.83 -19.62 7.43
N LYS A 165 -1.43 -19.63 8.70
CA LYS A 165 -1.59 -20.82 9.53
C LYS A 165 -3.08 -21.15 9.48
N LEU A 166 -3.45 -22.07 8.60
CA LEU A 166 -4.66 -22.85 8.74
C LEU A 166 -4.51 -23.50 10.11
N LEU A 167 -5.16 -22.90 11.11
CA LEU A 167 -5.42 -23.56 12.37
C LEU A 167 -6.36 -24.71 12.00
N ASN A 168 -5.77 -25.89 11.82
CA ASN A 168 -6.49 -27.16 11.92
C ASN A 168 -7.06 -27.31 13.34
#